data_AF-A0A2W4I416-F1
#
_entry.id   AF-A0A2W4I416-F1
#
_cell.length_a   1.000
_cell.length_b   1.000
_cell.length_c   1.000
_cell.angle_alpha   90.00
_cell.angle_beta   90.00
_cell.angle_gamma   90.00
#
_symmetry.space_group_name_H-M   'P 1'
#
loop_
_entity.id
_entity.type
_entity.pdbx_description
1 polymer ?
#
loop_
_entity_poly.entity_id
_entity_poly.type
_entity_poly.pdbx_seq_one_letter_code
_entity_poly.pdbx_strand_id
1 'polypeptide(L)'
;MPQMTKNREKQRVKKLGGDMQAPPVNTAPSNEQGDKYAMLLFYSAEALAGLLLVGGTAFSVTKFIQALNAHPLDWATCIWMTVALAFTFIVARSLAWLAVLGSVLLAGKLNAWQSMEDISRKAQKMQKIMPSGSAWASMVLAQSLASRGKYKEAAEVAEAEWQLNGSTDKNDQTLGPTCAIASFAYQMESDMKNALIWNDRTITTLGRAVENLKKPKKGLMANAMSAQSGQYVAQVQTQLGAAYFGNANIYFQQMNYRQAKENYRKTIEVMSQASDSPQKNEILKVAKEQMQRLKHS
;
A
#
# COMPACT_ATOMS: atom_id res chain seq x y z
N MET A 1 -24.39 18.17 -37.28
CA MET A 1 -24.41 16.91 -36.47
C MET A 1 -23.26 16.71 -35.45
N PRO A 2 -22.09 17.39 -35.48
CA PRO A 2 -21.02 17.11 -34.50
C PRO A 2 -21.16 17.78 -33.11
N GLN A 3 -22.15 18.66 -32.90
CA GLN A 3 -22.39 19.27 -31.58
C GLN A 3 -23.22 18.40 -30.62
N MET A 4 -24.07 17.50 -31.12
CA MET A 4 -24.89 16.63 -30.26
C MET A 4 -24.09 15.52 -29.58
N THR A 5 -23.00 15.05 -30.19
CA THR A 5 -22.13 14.02 -29.60
C THR A 5 -21.34 14.57 -28.40
N LYS A 6 -20.80 15.80 -28.50
CA LYS A 6 -20.08 16.44 -27.38
C LYS A 6 -20.97 16.68 -26.15
N ASN A 7 -22.24 17.02 -26.34
CA ASN A 7 -23.17 17.21 -25.20
C ASN A 7 -23.59 15.89 -24.54
N ARG A 8 -23.73 14.80 -25.30
CA ARG A 8 -24.00 13.48 -24.73
C ARG A 8 -22.81 12.92 -23.96
N GLU A 9 -21.59 13.17 -24.44
CA GLU A 9 -20.36 12.76 -23.75
C GLU A 9 -20.18 13.51 -22.42
N LYS A 10 -20.39 14.83 -22.40
CA LYS A 10 -20.41 15.64 -21.16
C LYS A 10 -21.50 15.20 -20.18
N GLN A 11 -22.71 14.87 -20.67
CA GLN A 11 -23.78 14.37 -19.82
C GLN A 11 -23.51 12.95 -19.28
N ARG A 12 -22.78 12.10 -20.02
CA ARG A 12 -22.41 10.75 -19.57
C ARG A 12 -21.35 10.79 -18.47
N VAL A 13 -20.34 11.66 -18.61
CA VAL A 13 -19.36 11.93 -17.54
C VAL A 13 -20.07 12.46 -16.28
N LYS A 14 -21.05 13.35 -16.45
CA LYS A 14 -21.83 13.91 -15.34
C LYS A 14 -22.79 12.90 -14.66
N LYS A 15 -23.29 11.90 -15.39
CA LYS A 15 -24.15 10.83 -14.82
C LYS A 15 -23.37 9.69 -14.17
N LEU A 16 -22.14 9.43 -14.58
CA LEU A 16 -21.26 8.44 -13.95
C LEU A 16 -20.52 9.02 -12.72
N GLY A 17 -20.26 10.34 -12.71
CA GLY A 17 -19.81 11.09 -11.55
C GLY A 17 -20.96 11.75 -10.81
N GLY A 18 -22.03 11.01 -10.49
CA GLY A 18 -23.13 11.53 -9.68
C GLY A 18 -22.58 12.18 -8.42
N ASP A 19 -22.86 13.48 -8.25
CA ASP A 19 -22.31 14.39 -7.23
C ASP A 19 -21.31 13.71 -6.30
N MET A 20 -20.12 13.38 -6.83
CA MET A 20 -19.02 12.97 -5.98
C MET A 20 -18.70 14.23 -5.21
N GLN A 21 -19.30 14.31 -4.02
CA GLN A 21 -19.09 15.34 -3.02
C GLN A 21 -17.62 15.66 -3.10
N ALA A 22 -17.28 16.88 -3.56
CA ALA A 22 -15.91 17.24 -3.83
C ALA A 22 -15.09 16.79 -2.61
N PRO A 23 -14.06 15.93 -2.80
CA PRO A 23 -13.40 15.29 -1.68
C PRO A 23 -13.01 16.40 -0.71
N PRO A 24 -13.41 16.32 0.57
CA PRO A 24 -13.49 17.46 1.46
C PRO A 24 -12.22 18.29 1.36
N VAL A 25 -12.34 19.47 0.74
CA VAL A 25 -11.18 20.32 0.46
C VAL A 25 -10.77 20.90 1.81
N ASN A 26 -9.64 20.39 2.25
CA ASN A 26 -8.99 20.55 3.54
C ASN A 26 -8.82 22.03 3.95
N THR A 27 -9.82 22.60 4.61
CA THR A 27 -9.77 23.94 5.23
C THR A 27 -10.33 23.96 6.65
N ALA A 28 -10.71 22.80 7.20
CA ALA A 28 -11.25 22.71 8.55
C ALA A 28 -10.13 22.81 9.61
N PRO A 29 -10.27 23.65 10.64
CA PRO A 29 -9.31 23.76 11.76
C PRO A 29 -8.98 22.43 12.46
N SER A 30 -9.91 21.45 12.41
CA SER A 30 -9.70 20.09 12.94
C SER A 30 -8.51 19.37 12.31
N ASN A 31 -8.20 19.68 11.04
CA ASN A 31 -7.14 19.01 10.31
C ASN A 31 -5.77 19.57 10.68
N GLU A 32 -5.69 20.87 10.98
CA GLU A 32 -4.45 21.51 11.45
C GLU A 32 -4.00 20.94 12.81
N GLN A 33 -4.96 20.69 13.71
CA GLN A 33 -4.67 20.04 14.99
C GLN A 33 -4.23 18.58 14.80
N GLY A 34 -4.88 17.86 13.88
CA GLY A 34 -4.48 16.52 13.50
C GLY A 34 -3.06 16.45 12.93
N ASP A 35 -2.71 17.41 12.07
CA ASP A 35 -1.38 17.56 11.49
C ASP A 35 -0.33 17.80 12.59
N LYS A 36 -0.61 18.71 13.53
CA LYS A 36 0.26 18.96 14.69
C LYS A 36 0.49 17.70 15.52
N TYR A 37 -0.55 16.93 15.83
CA TYR A 37 -0.41 15.70 16.61
C TYR A 37 0.35 14.60 15.87
N ALA A 38 0.09 14.41 14.58
CA ALA A 38 0.82 13.44 13.76
C ALA A 38 2.31 13.79 13.67
N MET A 39 2.65 15.07 13.42
CA MET A 39 4.03 15.52 13.35
C MET A 39 4.73 15.50 14.71
N LEU A 40 4.03 15.82 15.80
CA LEU A 40 4.57 15.70 17.15
C LEU A 40 4.90 14.25 17.49
N LEU A 41 4.00 13.31 17.19
CA LEU A 41 4.25 11.87 17.37
C LEU A 41 5.46 11.42 16.54
N PHE A 42 5.53 11.87 15.29
CA PHE A 42 6.63 11.53 14.38
C PHE A 42 7.98 11.97 14.94
N TYR A 43 8.13 13.27 15.24
CA TYR A 43 9.41 13.80 15.72
C TYR A 43 9.76 13.34 17.14
N SER A 44 8.77 13.15 18.03
CA SER A 44 9.05 12.62 19.37
C SER A 44 9.54 11.17 19.32
N ALA A 45 8.94 10.33 18.48
CA ALA A 45 9.36 8.95 18.30
C ALA A 45 10.72 8.85 17.57
N GLU A 46 10.99 9.71 16.58
CA GLU A 46 12.33 9.81 15.95
C GLU A 46 13.39 10.28 16.95
N ALA A 47 13.10 11.30 17.76
CA ALA A 47 14.02 11.78 18.79
C ALA A 47 14.31 10.69 19.82
N LEU A 48 13.28 9.95 20.26
CA LEU A 48 13.45 8.81 21.16
C LEU A 48 14.30 7.71 20.53
N ALA A 49 14.07 7.38 19.25
CA ALA A 49 14.88 6.40 18.53
C ALA A 49 16.35 6.84 18.42
N GLY A 50 16.60 8.13 18.12
CA GLY A 50 17.94 8.71 18.07
C GLY A 50 18.65 8.69 19.43
N LEU A 51 17.95 9.10 20.50
CA LEU A 51 18.48 9.06 21.86
C LEU A 51 18.81 7.63 22.30
N LEU A 52 17.93 6.66 22.01
CA LEU A 52 18.18 5.26 22.32
C LEU A 52 19.40 4.74 21.56
N LEU A 53 19.54 5.09 20.28
CA LEU A 53 20.66 4.66 19.45
C LEU A 53 21.99 5.21 20.00
N VAL A 54 22.06 6.52 20.25
CA VAL A 54 23.27 7.18 20.74
C VAL A 54 23.60 6.72 22.16
N GLY A 55 22.62 6.75 23.06
CA GLY A 55 22.79 6.37 24.47
C GLY A 55 23.13 4.90 24.64
N GLY A 56 22.42 4.00 23.95
CA GLY A 56 22.69 2.56 24.01
C GLY A 56 24.02 2.18 23.38
N THR A 57 24.43 2.84 22.29
CA THR A 57 25.76 2.64 21.69
C THR A 57 26.86 3.11 22.64
N ALA A 58 26.74 4.32 23.18
CA ALA A 58 27.73 4.86 24.13
C ALA A 58 27.85 3.98 25.37
N PHE A 59 26.74 3.53 25.95
CA PHE A 59 26.70 2.63 27.09
C PHE A 59 27.41 1.30 26.79
N SER A 60 26.98 0.60 25.74
CA SER A 60 27.52 -0.72 25.39
C SER A 60 29.02 -0.65 25.05
N VAL A 61 29.45 0.34 24.28
CA VAL A 61 30.88 0.50 23.92
C VAL A 61 31.73 0.82 25.14
N THR A 62 31.27 1.74 26.00
CA THR A 62 32.02 2.11 27.21
C THR A 62 32.19 0.92 28.14
N LYS A 63 31.12 0.15 28.37
CA LYS A 63 31.16 -1.03 29.23
C LYS A 63 31.96 -2.19 28.62
N PHE A 64 31.91 -2.33 27.30
CA PHE A 64 32.75 -3.29 26.59
C PHE A 64 34.25 -2.97 26.77
N ILE A 65 34.65 -1.71 26.58
CA ILE A 65 36.04 -1.27 26.78
C ILE A 65 36.47 -1.45 28.24
N GLN A 66 35.61 -1.13 29.20
CA GLN A 66 35.88 -1.35 30.63
C GLN A 66 36.11 -2.84 30.93
N ALA A 67 35.28 -3.73 30.38
CA ALA A 67 35.42 -5.17 30.56
C ALA A 67 36.70 -5.72 29.91
N LEU A 68 37.08 -5.19 28.74
CA LEU A 68 38.34 -5.53 28.07
C LEU A 68 39.58 -5.15 28.88
N ASN A 69 39.51 -4.05 29.63
CA ASN A 69 40.61 -3.55 30.45
C ASN A 69 40.62 -4.13 31.88
N ALA A 70 39.70 -5.04 32.22
CA ALA A 70 39.67 -5.68 33.53
C ALA A 70 40.76 -6.78 33.65
N HIS A 71 41.29 -6.97 34.86
CA HIS A 71 42.25 -8.03 35.18
C HIS A 71 41.74 -8.84 36.39
N PRO A 72 41.31 -10.11 36.20
CA PRO A 72 41.24 -10.84 34.93
C PRO A 72 40.18 -10.26 33.98
N LEU A 73 40.32 -10.59 32.69
CA LEU A 73 39.42 -10.16 31.62
C LEU A 73 37.99 -10.63 31.87
N ASP A 74 37.01 -9.72 31.82
CA ASP A 74 35.59 -10.06 32.02
C ASP A 74 34.91 -10.39 30.68
N TRP A 75 35.07 -11.64 30.24
CA TRP A 75 34.47 -12.15 29.01
C TRP A 75 32.93 -12.10 29.01
N ALA A 76 32.31 -12.31 30.17
CA ALA A 76 30.85 -12.32 30.27
C ALA A 76 30.29 -10.93 29.94
N THR A 77 30.86 -9.88 30.53
CA THR A 77 30.46 -8.49 30.22
C THR A 77 30.74 -8.12 28.77
N CYS A 78 31.87 -8.56 28.19
CA CYS A 78 32.17 -8.33 26.78
C CYS A 78 31.08 -8.90 25.84
N ILE A 79 30.66 -10.14 26.09
CA ILE A 79 29.60 -10.80 25.31
C ILE A 79 28.26 -10.06 25.50
N TRP A 80 27.88 -9.76 26.74
CA TRP A 80 26.61 -9.07 27.04
C TRP A 80 26.54 -7.69 26.42
N MET A 81 27.64 -6.91 26.43
CA MET A 81 27.65 -5.58 25.82
C MET A 81 27.59 -5.64 24.29
N THR A 82 28.16 -6.68 23.68
CA THR A 82 28.02 -6.92 22.23
C THR A 82 26.55 -7.21 21.87
N VAL A 83 25.89 -8.06 22.65
CA VAL A 83 24.45 -8.36 22.48
C VAL A 83 23.60 -7.12 22.72
N ALA A 84 23.89 -6.34 23.78
CA ALA A 84 23.18 -5.11 24.09
C ALA A 84 23.34 -4.05 22.99
N LEU A 85 24.51 -3.96 22.36
CA LEU A 85 24.75 -3.11 21.21
C LEU A 85 23.88 -3.54 20.02
N ALA A 86 23.88 -4.83 19.66
CA ALA A 86 23.03 -5.34 18.59
C ALA A 86 21.54 -5.09 18.85
N PHE A 87 21.09 -5.31 20.09
CA PHE A 87 19.72 -5.05 20.51
C PHE A 87 19.36 -3.56 20.41
N THR A 88 20.27 -2.66 20.79
CA THR A 88 20.09 -1.20 20.65
C THR A 88 19.79 -0.81 19.21
N PHE A 89 20.55 -1.33 18.24
CA PHE A 89 20.31 -1.06 16.81
C PHE A 89 18.94 -1.59 16.35
N ILE A 90 18.56 -2.79 16.78
CA ILE A 90 17.27 -3.40 16.41
C ILE A 90 16.11 -2.58 16.96
N VAL A 91 16.16 -2.19 18.25
CA VAL A 91 15.08 -1.42 18.90
C VAL A 91 15.02 0.00 18.33
N ALA A 92 16.15 0.68 18.18
CA ALA A 92 16.18 2.03 17.61
C ALA A 92 15.61 2.05 16.18
N ARG A 93 16.00 1.07 15.34
CA ARG A 93 15.43 0.91 14.00
C ARG A 93 13.93 0.64 14.03
N SER A 94 13.47 -0.21 14.95
CA SER A 94 12.04 -0.52 15.09
C SER A 94 11.23 0.70 15.55
N LEU A 95 11.76 1.50 16.47
CA LEU A 95 11.15 2.76 16.91
C LEU A 95 11.09 3.80 15.78
N ALA A 96 12.15 3.94 15.00
CA ALA A 96 12.14 4.82 13.83
C ALA A 96 11.07 4.41 12.82
N TRP A 97 10.85 3.10 12.62
CA TRP A 97 9.77 2.62 11.77
C TRP A 97 8.38 2.85 12.37
N LEU A 98 8.21 2.64 13.67
CA LEU A 98 6.97 2.96 14.38
C LEU A 98 6.68 4.46 14.37
N ALA A 99 7.70 5.32 14.35
CA ALA A 99 7.54 6.76 14.19
C ALA A 99 6.83 7.08 12.86
N VAL A 100 7.29 6.48 11.76
CA VAL A 100 6.66 6.62 10.44
C VAL A 100 5.24 6.03 10.45
N LEU A 101 5.11 4.74 10.79
CA LEU A 101 3.82 4.04 10.72
C LEU A 101 2.76 4.65 11.64
N GLY A 102 3.11 4.82 12.92
CA GLY A 102 2.19 5.30 13.94
C GLY A 102 1.67 6.69 13.61
N SER A 103 2.55 7.56 13.10
CA SER A 103 2.19 8.93 12.73
C SER A 103 1.36 8.99 11.45
N VAL A 104 1.66 8.17 10.44
CA VAL A 104 0.85 8.06 9.22
C VAL A 104 -0.54 7.50 9.53
N LEU A 105 -0.64 6.48 10.39
CA LEU A 105 -1.93 5.91 10.81
C LEU A 105 -2.74 6.91 11.65
N LEU A 106 -2.09 7.63 12.57
CA LEU A 106 -2.73 8.70 13.32
C LEU A 106 -3.21 9.82 12.39
N ALA A 107 -2.38 10.22 11.43
CA ALA A 107 -2.72 11.23 10.44
C ALA A 107 -3.93 10.81 9.61
N GLY A 108 -3.96 9.56 9.11
CA GLY A 108 -5.11 9.01 8.40
C GLY A 108 -6.39 9.02 9.24
N LYS A 109 -6.30 8.65 10.52
CA LYS A 109 -7.46 8.66 11.45
C LYS A 109 -7.98 10.08 11.71
N LEU A 110 -7.11 11.08 11.72
CA LEU A 110 -7.45 12.48 11.96
C LEU A 110 -7.71 13.26 10.66
N ASN A 111 -7.71 12.59 9.50
CA ASN A 111 -7.80 13.24 8.18
C ASN A 111 -6.72 14.33 7.95
N ALA A 112 -5.55 14.16 8.58
CA ALA A 112 -4.39 15.04 8.51
C ALA A 112 -3.51 14.70 7.30
N TRP A 113 -4.06 14.90 6.10
CA TRP A 113 -3.46 14.43 4.84
C TRP A 113 -2.08 15.05 4.55
N GLN A 114 -1.84 16.30 4.97
CA GLN A 114 -0.56 16.97 4.73
C GLN A 114 0.57 16.24 5.46
N SER A 115 0.39 16.00 6.77
CA SER A 115 1.36 15.25 7.56
C SER A 115 1.54 13.83 7.04
N MET A 116 0.43 13.19 6.64
CA MET A 116 0.48 11.84 6.06
C MET A 116 1.33 11.79 4.78
N GLU A 117 1.17 12.78 3.89
CA GLU A 117 1.94 12.90 2.65
C GLU A 117 3.41 13.27 2.91
N ASP A 118 3.67 14.24 3.80
CA ASP A 118 5.02 14.70 4.13
C ASP A 118 5.85 13.61 4.80
N ILE A 119 5.27 12.90 5.77
CA ILE A 119 5.93 11.78 6.45
C ILE A 119 6.19 10.65 5.45
N SER A 120 5.22 10.33 4.58
CA SER A 120 5.41 9.29 3.55
C SER A 120 6.53 9.66 2.56
N ARG A 121 6.61 10.92 2.12
CA ARG A 121 7.71 11.41 1.25
C ARG A 121 9.07 11.35 1.93
N LYS A 122 9.13 11.63 3.24
CA LYS A 122 10.37 11.44 4.03
C LYS A 122 10.75 9.96 4.11
N ALA A 123 9.78 9.08 4.35
CA ALA A 123 10.01 7.64 4.41
C ALA A 123 10.52 7.06 3.08
N GLN A 124 10.03 7.57 1.93
CA GLN A 124 10.56 7.21 0.61
C GLN A 124 12.05 7.54 0.46
N LYS A 125 12.49 8.69 0.97
CA LYS A 125 13.92 9.09 0.94
C LYS A 125 14.80 8.19 1.82
N MET A 126 14.21 7.45 2.77
CA MET A 126 14.90 6.54 3.67
C MET A 126 14.96 5.09 3.16
N GLN A 127 14.71 4.85 1.87
CA GLN A 127 14.70 3.51 1.26
C GLN A 127 15.93 2.66 1.59
N LYS A 128 17.14 3.25 1.62
CA LYS A 128 18.38 2.53 1.95
C LYS A 128 18.37 1.94 3.37
N ILE A 129 17.71 2.62 4.29
CA ILE A 129 17.61 2.22 5.70
C ILE A 129 16.39 1.31 5.89
N MET A 130 15.30 1.56 5.16
CA MET A 130 14.00 0.91 5.32
C MET A 130 13.36 0.51 3.98
N PRO A 131 13.89 -0.51 3.27
CA PRO A 131 13.46 -0.84 1.90
C PRO A 131 12.01 -1.31 1.80
N SER A 132 11.51 -2.12 2.76
CA SER A 132 10.09 -2.50 2.78
C SER A 132 9.18 -1.39 3.31
N GLY A 133 9.72 -0.50 4.16
CA GLY A 133 8.98 0.63 4.70
C GLY A 133 8.70 1.70 3.65
N SER A 134 9.64 1.94 2.73
CA SER A 134 9.44 2.89 1.63
C SER A 134 8.32 2.44 0.70
N ALA A 135 8.23 1.15 0.37
CA ALA A 135 7.17 0.62 -0.49
C ALA A 135 5.77 0.82 0.10
N TRP A 136 5.63 0.57 1.41
CA TRP A 136 4.38 0.85 2.13
C TRP A 136 4.08 2.36 2.16
N ALA A 137 5.08 3.21 2.40
CA ALA A 137 4.90 4.66 2.40
C ALA A 137 4.49 5.20 1.01
N SER A 138 5.06 4.66 -0.06
CA SER A 138 4.65 4.97 -1.45
C SER A 138 3.19 4.60 -1.70
N MET A 139 2.75 3.43 -1.23
CA MET A 139 1.36 3.00 -1.34
C MET A 139 0.41 3.98 -0.64
N VAL A 140 0.71 4.36 0.61
CA VAL A 140 -0.12 5.29 1.39
C VAL A 140 -0.12 6.69 0.76
N LEU A 141 1.03 7.16 0.29
CA LEU A 141 1.16 8.44 -0.42
C LEU A 141 0.31 8.45 -1.69
N ALA A 142 0.43 7.42 -2.53
CA ALA A 142 -0.37 7.30 -3.75
C ALA A 142 -1.87 7.27 -3.42
N GLN A 143 -2.28 6.54 -2.38
CA GLN A 143 -3.68 6.48 -1.94
C GLN A 143 -4.19 7.85 -1.50
N SER A 144 -3.41 8.61 -0.72
CA SER A 144 -3.73 9.99 -0.32
C SER A 144 -3.94 10.91 -1.50
N LEU A 145 -3.01 10.86 -2.46
CA LEU A 145 -3.05 11.73 -3.62
C LEU A 145 -4.26 11.40 -4.50
N ALA A 146 -4.52 10.12 -4.72
CA ALA A 146 -5.67 9.67 -5.49
C ALA A 146 -7.01 10.04 -4.83
N SER A 147 -7.15 9.89 -3.50
CA SER A 147 -8.38 10.27 -2.78
C SER A 147 -8.67 11.77 -2.85
N ARG A 148 -7.62 12.59 -3.05
CA ARG A 148 -7.72 14.05 -3.21
C ARG A 148 -7.85 14.50 -4.67
N GLY A 149 -7.98 13.57 -5.62
CA GLY A 149 -8.07 13.89 -7.03
C GLY A 149 -6.75 14.29 -7.69
N LYS A 150 -5.61 14.12 -7.00
CA LYS A 150 -4.27 14.35 -7.55
C LYS A 150 -3.76 13.12 -8.29
N TYR A 151 -4.49 12.70 -9.31
CA TYR A 151 -4.28 11.42 -9.98
C TYR A 151 -2.91 11.31 -10.66
N LYS A 152 -2.44 12.38 -11.31
CA LYS A 152 -1.11 12.40 -11.95
C LYS A 152 0.02 12.20 -10.95
N GLU A 153 0.02 12.94 -9.85
CA GLU A 153 1.01 12.78 -8.77
C GLU A 153 0.95 11.35 -8.17
N ALA A 154 -0.26 10.79 -7.99
CA ALA A 154 -0.42 9.43 -7.49
C ALA A 154 0.20 8.38 -8.44
N ALA A 155 -0.01 8.55 -9.75
CA ALA A 155 0.55 7.68 -10.78
C ALA A 155 2.09 7.80 -10.85
N GLU A 156 2.64 9.01 -10.70
CA GLU A 156 4.09 9.23 -10.64
C GLU A 156 4.74 8.54 -9.43
N VAL A 157 4.11 8.63 -8.26
CA VAL A 157 4.56 7.92 -7.04
C VAL A 157 4.57 6.41 -7.27
N ALA A 158 3.51 5.88 -7.89
CA ALA A 158 3.43 4.46 -8.20
C ALA A 158 4.48 4.02 -9.24
N GLU A 159 4.73 4.82 -10.29
CA GLU A 159 5.75 4.52 -11.30
C GLU A 159 7.15 4.51 -10.68
N ALA A 160 7.48 5.50 -9.83
CA ALA A 160 8.75 5.52 -9.12
C ALA A 160 8.94 4.25 -8.26
N GLU A 161 7.89 3.83 -7.55
CA GLU A 161 7.90 2.61 -6.74
C GLU A 161 8.05 1.34 -7.61
N TRP A 162 7.35 1.30 -8.75
CA TRP A 162 7.45 0.20 -9.72
C TRP A 162 8.85 0.05 -10.30
N GLN A 163 9.52 1.15 -10.64
CA GLN A 163 10.90 1.11 -11.16
C GLN A 163 11.89 0.56 -10.12
N LEU A 164 11.63 0.78 -8.83
CA LEU A 164 12.48 0.29 -7.75
C LEU A 164 12.22 -1.17 -7.39
N ASN A 165 10.94 -1.58 -7.34
CA ASN A 165 10.54 -2.85 -6.74
C ASN A 165 9.78 -3.81 -7.67
N GLY A 166 9.43 -3.39 -8.89
CA GLY A 166 8.59 -4.15 -9.83
C GLY A 166 9.15 -5.50 -10.26
N SER A 167 10.47 -5.65 -10.27
CA SER A 167 11.13 -6.92 -10.59
C SER A 167 11.21 -7.89 -9.40
N THR A 168 10.94 -7.42 -8.18
CA THR A 168 11.11 -8.21 -6.95
C THR A 168 9.77 -8.72 -6.43
N ASP A 169 9.74 -9.93 -5.87
CA ASP A 169 8.56 -10.53 -5.25
C ASP A 169 8.38 -10.13 -3.78
N LYS A 170 9.45 -9.63 -3.13
CA LYS A 170 9.49 -9.27 -1.71
C LYS A 170 8.42 -8.27 -1.30
N ASN A 171 8.05 -7.37 -2.21
CA ASN A 171 7.13 -6.27 -1.95
C ASN A 171 5.80 -6.42 -2.71
N ASP A 172 5.47 -7.59 -3.27
CA ASP A 172 4.26 -7.78 -4.07
C ASP A 172 2.96 -7.41 -3.32
N GLN A 173 2.97 -7.59 -2.00
CA GLN A 173 1.84 -7.26 -1.12
C GLN A 173 1.56 -5.77 -0.99
N THR A 174 2.58 -4.92 -1.06
CA THR A 174 2.45 -3.45 -1.00
C THR A 174 2.45 -2.83 -2.40
N LEU A 175 3.17 -3.46 -3.34
CA LEU A 175 3.25 -3.02 -4.71
C LEU A 175 1.94 -3.25 -5.47
N GLY A 176 1.24 -4.38 -5.24
CA GLY A 176 -0.04 -4.66 -5.88
C GLY A 176 -1.12 -3.60 -5.63
N PRO A 177 -1.41 -3.22 -4.37
CA PRO A 177 -2.31 -2.10 -4.09
C PRO A 177 -1.83 -0.77 -4.70
N THR A 178 -0.52 -0.51 -4.71
CA THR A 178 0.06 0.68 -5.35
C THR A 178 -0.24 0.72 -6.85
N CYS A 179 -0.06 -0.40 -7.55
CA CYS A 179 -0.43 -0.54 -8.96
C CYS A 179 -1.93 -0.35 -9.19
N ALA A 180 -2.77 -0.84 -8.28
CA ALA A 180 -4.23 -0.69 -8.37
C ALA A 180 -4.64 0.79 -8.26
N ILE A 181 -4.02 1.52 -7.34
CA ILE A 181 -4.20 2.98 -7.18
C ILE A 181 -3.77 3.71 -8.45
N ALA A 182 -2.64 3.34 -9.05
CA ALA A 182 -2.19 3.92 -10.31
C ALA A 182 -3.17 3.66 -11.46
N SER A 183 -3.68 2.43 -11.59
CA SER A 183 -4.70 2.11 -12.60
C SER A 183 -5.95 2.98 -12.42
N PHE A 184 -6.43 3.09 -11.18
CA PHE A 184 -7.56 3.96 -10.87
C PHE A 184 -7.29 5.42 -11.24
N ALA A 185 -6.10 5.93 -10.90
CA ALA A 185 -5.68 7.28 -11.28
C ALA A 185 -5.72 7.51 -12.80
N TYR A 186 -5.19 6.58 -13.61
CA TYR A 186 -5.27 6.67 -15.07
C TYR A 186 -6.71 6.56 -15.60
N GLN A 187 -7.58 5.76 -14.97
CA GLN A 187 -9.00 5.70 -15.34
C GLN A 187 -9.70 7.05 -15.11
N MET A 188 -9.40 7.73 -13.99
CA MET A 188 -9.96 9.05 -13.70
C MET A 188 -9.45 10.13 -14.67
N GLU A 189 -8.22 10.00 -15.15
CA GLU A 189 -7.66 10.83 -16.22
C GLU A 189 -8.12 10.42 -17.64
N SER A 190 -9.00 9.42 -17.75
CA SER A 190 -9.49 8.85 -19.02
C SER A 190 -8.41 8.21 -19.90
N ASP A 191 -7.25 7.87 -19.34
CA ASP A 191 -6.17 7.15 -20.03
C ASP A 191 -6.33 5.63 -19.85
N MET A 192 -7.27 5.07 -20.61
CA MET A 192 -7.62 3.65 -20.50
C MET A 192 -6.49 2.71 -20.92
N LYS A 193 -5.54 3.18 -21.75
CA LYS A 193 -4.39 2.37 -22.17
C LYS A 193 -3.44 2.16 -21.00
N ASN A 194 -3.05 3.22 -20.30
CA ASN A 194 -2.20 3.10 -19.12
C ASN A 194 -2.94 2.43 -17.97
N ALA A 195 -4.24 2.65 -17.81
CA ALA A 195 -5.05 1.93 -16.83
C ALA A 195 -4.99 0.40 -16.99
N LEU A 196 -5.05 -0.12 -18.24
CA LEU A 196 -4.89 -1.55 -18.52
C LEU A 196 -3.49 -2.06 -18.12
N ILE A 197 -2.43 -1.35 -18.51
CA ILE A 197 -1.05 -1.71 -18.15
C ILE A 197 -0.90 -1.84 -16.63
N TRP A 198 -1.45 -0.88 -15.88
CA TRP A 198 -1.37 -0.88 -14.43
C TRP A 198 -2.26 -1.92 -13.76
N ASN A 199 -3.42 -2.25 -14.35
CA ASN A 199 -4.21 -3.39 -13.90
C ASN A 199 -3.48 -4.71 -14.15
N ASP A 200 -2.79 -4.88 -15.27
CA ASP A 200 -1.99 -6.07 -15.55
C ASP A 200 -0.84 -6.21 -14.54
N ARG A 201 -0.14 -5.10 -14.23
CA ARG A 201 0.86 -5.06 -13.13
C ARG A 201 0.24 -5.44 -11.78
N THR A 202 -0.96 -4.96 -11.49
CA THR A 202 -1.72 -5.32 -10.28
C THR A 202 -2.04 -6.81 -10.24
N ILE A 203 -2.51 -7.37 -11.35
CA ILE A 203 -2.84 -8.80 -11.47
C ILE A 203 -1.59 -9.66 -11.27
N THR A 204 -0.47 -9.30 -11.90
CA THR A 204 0.80 -10.02 -11.75
C THR A 204 1.29 -10.00 -10.32
N THR A 205 1.39 -8.82 -9.71
CA THR A 205 1.92 -8.65 -8.33
C THR A 205 1.01 -9.31 -7.30
N LEU A 206 -0.30 -9.04 -7.32
CA LEU A 206 -1.24 -9.67 -6.38
C LEU A 206 -1.38 -11.19 -6.63
N GLY A 207 -1.26 -11.64 -7.88
CA GLY A 207 -1.22 -13.08 -8.20
C GLY A 207 -0.05 -13.79 -7.54
N ARG A 208 1.16 -13.23 -7.67
CA ARG A 208 2.36 -13.72 -6.97
C ARG A 208 2.19 -13.64 -5.44
N ALA A 209 1.62 -12.55 -4.93
CA ALA A 209 1.34 -12.40 -3.50
C ALA A 209 0.42 -13.50 -2.97
N VAL A 210 -0.69 -13.80 -3.66
CA VAL A 210 -1.63 -14.88 -3.28
C VAL A 210 -0.92 -16.24 -3.32
N GLU A 211 -0.15 -16.53 -4.36
CA GLU A 211 0.59 -17.78 -4.45
C GLU A 211 1.58 -17.94 -3.29
N ASN A 212 2.34 -16.89 -3.00
CA ASN A 212 3.31 -16.88 -1.91
C ASN A 212 2.66 -16.99 -0.52
N LEU A 213 1.48 -16.41 -0.33
CA LEU A 213 0.73 -16.53 0.92
C LEU A 213 0.09 -17.91 1.10
N LYS A 214 -0.28 -18.60 0.01
CA LYS A 214 -0.82 -19.97 0.05
C LYS A 214 0.24 -21.05 0.30
N LYS A 215 1.53 -20.75 0.06
CA LYS A 215 2.62 -21.71 0.34
C LYS A 215 2.65 -22.05 1.84
N PRO A 216 2.75 -23.33 2.21
CA PRO A 216 2.80 -23.72 3.62
C PRO A 216 4.05 -23.12 4.25
N LYS A 217 3.86 -22.18 5.19
CA LYS A 217 4.97 -21.59 5.95
C LYS A 217 5.44 -22.60 6.99
N LYS A 218 6.73 -22.94 6.96
CA LYS A 218 7.35 -23.84 7.96
C LYS A 218 7.87 -23.01 9.13
N GLY A 219 7.63 -23.47 10.37
CA GLY A 219 8.25 -22.93 11.60
C GLY A 219 7.27 -22.40 12.65
N LEU A 220 7.78 -22.17 13.87
CA LEU A 220 7.00 -21.75 15.05
C LEU A 220 6.20 -20.44 14.83
N MET A 221 6.77 -19.46 14.12
CA MET A 221 6.09 -18.21 13.76
C MET A 221 4.95 -18.39 12.75
N ALA A 222 5.01 -19.43 11.90
CA ALA A 222 3.98 -19.68 10.90
C ALA A 222 2.64 -20.07 11.54
N ASN A 223 2.70 -20.85 12.61
CA ASN A 223 1.52 -21.29 13.34
C ASN A 223 0.82 -20.12 14.05
N ALA A 224 1.59 -19.20 14.65
CA ALA A 224 1.05 -18.02 15.34
C ALA A 224 0.36 -17.02 14.39
N MET A 225 0.82 -16.90 13.15
CA MET A 225 0.25 -15.96 12.17
C MET A 225 -0.77 -16.60 11.20
N SER A 226 -1.10 -17.88 11.38
CA SER A 226 -1.94 -18.64 10.44
C SER A 226 -3.38 -18.12 10.33
N ALA A 227 -4.06 -17.80 11.43
CA ALA A 227 -5.44 -17.30 11.40
C ALA A 227 -5.55 -15.90 10.74
N GLN A 228 -4.60 -15.01 11.03
CA GLN A 228 -4.51 -13.70 10.39
C GLN A 228 -4.15 -13.80 8.90
N SER A 229 -3.39 -14.84 8.52
CA SER A 229 -3.04 -15.07 7.11
C SER A 229 -4.24 -15.38 6.22
N GLY A 230 -5.27 -16.06 6.73
CA GLY A 230 -6.47 -16.40 5.95
C GLY A 230 -7.30 -15.17 5.57
N GLN A 231 -7.56 -14.28 6.54
CA GLN A 231 -8.26 -13.01 6.27
C GLN A 231 -7.47 -12.12 5.32
N TYR A 232 -6.14 -12.10 5.48
CA TYR A 232 -5.28 -11.31 4.61
C TYR A 232 -5.23 -11.86 3.17
N VAL A 233 -5.10 -13.17 2.98
CA VAL A 233 -5.21 -13.82 1.65
C VAL A 233 -6.51 -13.44 0.98
N ALA A 234 -7.61 -13.49 1.73
CA ALA A 234 -8.93 -13.16 1.23
C ALA A 234 -9.05 -11.68 0.80
N GLN A 235 -8.43 -10.76 1.54
CA GLN A 235 -8.33 -9.34 1.16
C GLN A 235 -7.54 -9.16 -0.14
N VAL A 236 -6.38 -9.81 -0.25
CA VAL A 236 -5.54 -9.76 -1.47
C VAL A 236 -6.28 -10.36 -2.67
N GLN A 237 -7.01 -11.45 -2.49
CA GLN A 237 -7.87 -12.04 -3.54
C GLN A 237 -8.99 -11.09 -3.98
N THR A 238 -9.60 -10.36 -3.04
CA THR A 238 -10.62 -9.36 -3.38
C THR A 238 -10.03 -8.26 -4.27
N GLN A 239 -8.83 -7.76 -3.94
CA GLN A 239 -8.15 -6.77 -4.77
C GLN A 239 -7.74 -7.32 -6.14
N LEU A 240 -7.25 -8.57 -6.20
CA LEU A 240 -6.93 -9.25 -7.45
C LEU A 240 -8.17 -9.41 -8.35
N GLY A 241 -9.29 -9.83 -7.78
CA GLY A 241 -10.56 -9.92 -8.48
C GLY A 241 -11.03 -8.55 -8.99
N ALA A 242 -10.86 -7.49 -8.20
CA ALA A 242 -11.21 -6.13 -8.60
C ALA A 242 -10.35 -5.64 -9.78
N ALA A 243 -9.07 -6.01 -9.83
CA ALA A 243 -8.19 -5.68 -10.97
C ALA A 243 -8.63 -6.39 -12.26
N TYR A 244 -8.97 -7.68 -12.19
CA TYR A 244 -9.58 -8.40 -13.33
C TYR A 244 -10.90 -7.74 -13.77
N PHE A 245 -11.74 -7.33 -12.82
CA PHE A 245 -12.99 -6.64 -13.11
C PHE A 245 -12.77 -5.29 -13.80
N GLY A 246 -11.76 -4.52 -13.34
CA GLY A 246 -11.32 -3.28 -13.97
C GLY A 246 -10.92 -3.48 -15.43
N ASN A 247 -10.08 -4.48 -15.72
CA ASN A 247 -9.73 -4.87 -17.08
C ASN A 247 -10.95 -5.25 -17.92
N ALA A 248 -11.86 -6.06 -17.35
CA ALA A 248 -13.07 -6.47 -18.05
C ALA A 248 -13.92 -5.28 -18.49
N ASN A 249 -14.11 -4.29 -17.61
CA ASN A 249 -14.86 -3.08 -17.93
C ASN A 249 -14.19 -2.24 -19.00
N ILE A 250 -12.86 -2.08 -18.96
CA ILE A 250 -12.12 -1.32 -19.99
C ILE A 250 -12.24 -2.03 -21.35
N TYR A 251 -12.00 -3.34 -21.41
CA TYR A 251 -12.16 -4.10 -22.65
C TYR A 251 -13.58 -4.10 -23.19
N PHE A 252 -14.58 -4.15 -22.31
CA PHE A 252 -15.98 -4.05 -22.70
C PHE A 252 -16.28 -2.68 -23.34
N GLN A 253 -15.78 -1.59 -22.75
CA GLN A 253 -15.91 -0.24 -23.31
C GLN A 253 -15.22 -0.10 -24.68
N GLN A 254 -14.11 -0.81 -24.89
CA GLN A 254 -13.40 -0.90 -26.16
C GLN A 254 -14.05 -1.85 -27.19
N MET A 255 -15.22 -2.43 -26.87
CA MET A 255 -15.91 -3.46 -27.66
C MET A 255 -15.08 -4.73 -27.89
N ASN A 256 -14.05 -4.96 -27.08
CA ASN A 256 -13.25 -6.19 -27.10
C ASN A 256 -13.91 -7.24 -26.20
N TYR A 257 -15.06 -7.75 -26.65
CA TYR A 257 -15.91 -8.66 -25.88
C TYR A 257 -15.24 -9.98 -25.52
N ARG A 258 -14.34 -10.47 -26.37
CA ARG A 258 -13.58 -11.69 -26.10
C ARG A 258 -12.71 -11.54 -24.85
N GLN A 259 -11.93 -10.47 -24.77
CA GLN A 259 -11.08 -10.21 -23.60
C GLN A 259 -11.90 -9.80 -22.38
N ALA A 260 -12.98 -9.03 -22.57
CA ALA A 260 -13.89 -8.69 -21.48
C ALA A 260 -14.49 -9.93 -20.81
N LYS A 261 -15.00 -10.88 -21.61
CA LYS A 261 -15.57 -12.15 -21.14
C LYS A 261 -14.55 -12.97 -20.33
N GLU A 262 -13.32 -13.07 -20.82
CA GLU A 262 -12.26 -13.79 -20.10
C GLU A 262 -11.92 -13.13 -18.76
N ASN A 263 -11.84 -11.80 -18.71
CA ASN A 263 -11.56 -11.08 -17.47
C ASN A 263 -12.73 -11.14 -16.47
N TYR A 264 -14.00 -11.09 -16.92
CA TYR A 264 -15.14 -11.32 -16.02
C TYR A 264 -15.17 -12.76 -15.49
N ARG A 265 -14.82 -13.76 -16.31
CA ARG A 265 -14.69 -15.16 -15.86
C ARG A 265 -13.66 -15.28 -14.75
N LYS A 266 -12.45 -14.73 -14.94
CA LYS A 266 -11.39 -14.71 -13.91
C LYS A 266 -11.80 -13.93 -12.66
N THR A 267 -12.53 -12.83 -12.81
CA THR A 267 -13.10 -12.08 -11.68
C THR A 267 -13.95 -13.00 -10.82
N ILE A 268 -14.89 -13.75 -11.42
CA ILE A 268 -15.78 -14.67 -10.70
C ILE A 268 -14.98 -15.78 -10.02
N GLU A 269 -14.02 -16.38 -10.73
CA GLU A 269 -13.17 -17.44 -10.20
C GLU A 269 -12.39 -16.98 -8.97
N VAL A 270 -11.68 -15.86 -9.05
CA VAL A 270 -10.87 -15.32 -7.95
C VAL A 270 -11.75 -14.88 -6.78
N MET A 271 -12.82 -14.11 -7.04
CA MET A 271 -13.71 -13.61 -6.00
C MET A 271 -14.47 -14.73 -5.28
N SER A 272 -14.75 -15.85 -5.94
CA SER A 272 -15.42 -16.99 -5.30
C SER A 272 -14.61 -17.59 -4.14
N GLN A 273 -13.27 -17.46 -4.20
CA GLN A 273 -12.34 -17.93 -3.18
C GLN A 273 -12.09 -16.92 -2.06
N ALA A 274 -12.42 -15.64 -2.28
CA ALA A 274 -12.25 -14.59 -1.27
C ALA A 274 -13.30 -14.72 -0.14
N SER A 275 -13.03 -14.13 1.02
CA SER A 275 -13.96 -14.05 2.14
C SER A 275 -15.18 -13.22 1.78
N ASP A 276 -16.32 -13.48 2.43
CA ASP A 276 -17.54 -12.72 2.18
C ASP A 276 -17.38 -11.24 2.56
N SER A 277 -17.85 -10.35 1.69
CA SER A 277 -17.90 -8.91 1.94
C SER A 277 -18.95 -8.26 1.02
N PRO A 278 -19.57 -7.14 1.42
CA PRO A 278 -20.52 -6.43 0.56
C PRO A 278 -19.93 -6.07 -0.81
N GLN A 279 -18.69 -5.56 -0.81
CA GLN A 279 -17.97 -5.18 -2.03
C GLN A 279 -17.75 -6.37 -2.97
N LYS A 280 -17.35 -7.53 -2.44
CA LYS A 280 -17.21 -8.77 -3.22
C LYS A 280 -18.54 -9.15 -3.88
N ASN A 281 -19.65 -9.09 -3.13
CA ASN A 281 -20.95 -9.53 -3.62
C ASN A 281 -21.48 -8.63 -4.74
N GLU A 282 -21.25 -7.32 -4.65
CA GLU A 282 -21.56 -6.38 -5.72
C GLU A 282 -20.75 -6.67 -6.99
N ILE A 283 -19.43 -6.82 -6.86
CA ILE A 283 -18.56 -7.13 -8.02
C ILE A 283 -18.96 -8.46 -8.65
N LEU A 284 -19.22 -9.50 -7.84
CA LEU A 284 -19.67 -10.81 -8.33
C LEU A 284 -21.01 -10.73 -9.06
N LYS A 285 -21.97 -9.99 -8.50
CA LYS A 285 -23.28 -9.80 -9.14
C LYS A 285 -23.12 -9.15 -10.51
N VAL A 286 -22.41 -8.02 -10.58
CA VAL A 286 -22.21 -7.29 -11.85
C VAL A 286 -21.42 -8.15 -12.84
N ALA A 287 -20.35 -8.82 -12.41
CA ALA A 287 -19.56 -9.69 -13.30
C ALA A 287 -20.40 -10.84 -13.88
N LYS A 288 -21.28 -11.47 -13.08
CA LYS A 288 -22.20 -12.52 -13.54
C LYS A 288 -23.23 -11.99 -14.54
N GLU A 289 -23.83 -10.83 -14.27
CA GLU A 289 -24.78 -10.17 -15.18
C GLU A 289 -24.11 -9.82 -16.53
N GLN A 290 -22.91 -9.24 -16.51
CA GLN A 290 -22.18 -8.92 -17.74
C GLN A 290 -21.76 -10.17 -18.50
N MET A 291 -21.33 -11.22 -17.80
CA MET A 291 -21.04 -12.53 -18.42
C MET A 291 -22.26 -13.12 -19.14
N GLN A 292 -23.46 -12.99 -18.57
CA GLN A 292 -24.69 -13.46 -19.22
C GLN A 292 -24.99 -12.66 -20.49
N ARG A 293 -24.82 -11.33 -20.46
CA ARG A 293 -25.01 -10.47 -21.65
C ARG A 293 -24.04 -10.84 -22.77
N LEU A 294 -22.79 -11.12 -22.42
CA LEU A 294 -21.73 -11.53 -23.35
C LEU A 294 -21.83 -13.00 -23.82
N LYS A 295 -22.88 -13.74 -23.47
CA LYS A 295 -23.16 -15.06 -24.07
C LYS A 295 -23.75 -14.94 -25.48
N HIS A 296 -24.39 -13.82 -25.78
CA HIS A 296 -25.11 -13.57 -27.03
C HIS A 296 -24.35 -12.68 -28.02
N SER A 297 -23.20 -12.15 -27.61
CA SER A 297 -22.24 -11.40 -28.42
C SER A 297 -21.13 -12.30 -28.93
#